data_AF-A0A933VGG2-F1
#
_entry.id   AF-A0A933VGG2-F1
#
_cell.length_a   1.000
_cell.length_b   1.000
_cell.length_c   1.000
_cell.angle_alpha   90.00
_cell.angle_beta   90.00
_cell.angle_gamma   90.00
#
_symmetry.space_group_name_H-M   'P 1'
#
loop_
_entity.id
_entity.type
_entity.pdbx_description
1 polymer ?
#
loop_
_entity_poly.entity_id
_entity_poly.type
_entity_poly.pdbx_seq_one_letter_code
_entity_poly.pdbx_strand_id
1 'polypeptide(L)' 'MFGLQPAHLLIIFVVAVLFFVPSRLPELARALRQTMAEFRTSIKEAKSDLPAERPRRTDSEK' A
#
# COMPACT_ATOMS: atom_id res chain seq x y z
N MET A 1 14.26 -17.86 -24.86
CA MET A 1 14.04 -16.49 -24.32
C MET A 1 12.96 -16.57 -23.27
N PHE A 2 13.39 -16.85 -22.03
CA PHE A 2 12.54 -17.15 -20.86
C PHE A 2 11.99 -15.83 -20.26
N GLY A 3 10.93 -15.29 -20.85
CA GLY A 3 10.05 -14.41 -20.10
C GLY A 3 9.28 -15.27 -19.10
N LEU A 4 9.09 -14.78 -17.86
CA LEU A 4 8.23 -15.42 -16.87
C LEU A 4 6.81 -15.49 -17.44
N GLN A 5 6.51 -16.57 -18.17
CA GLN A 5 5.18 -16.77 -18.71
C GLN A 5 4.23 -16.84 -17.51
N PRO A 6 3.11 -16.11 -17.52
CA PRO A 6 2.15 -16.11 -16.42
C PRO A 6 1.74 -17.51 -15.96
N ALA A 7 1.78 -18.49 -16.87
CA ALA A 7 1.58 -19.91 -16.57
C ALA A 7 2.55 -20.48 -15.53
N HIS A 8 3.83 -20.13 -15.57
CA HIS A 8 4.83 -20.61 -14.60
C HIS A 8 4.60 -20.00 -13.22
N LEU A 9 4.26 -18.71 -13.16
CA LEU A 9 3.90 -18.04 -11.90
C LEU A 9 2.65 -18.67 -11.29
N LEU A 10 1.66 -19.03 -12.10
CA LEU A 10 0.45 -19.71 -11.65
C LEU A 10 0.75 -21.08 -11.03
N ILE A 11 1.65 -21.87 -11.65
CA ILE A 11 2.09 -23.15 -11.09
C ILE A 11 2.81 -22.96 -9.75
N ILE A 12 3.74 -22.02 -9.66
CA ILE A 12 4.46 -21.70 -8.41
C ILE A 12 3.47 -21.24 -7.35
N PHE A 13 2.48 -20.42 -7.70
CA PHE A 13 1.45 -19.94 -6.79
C PHE A 13 0.60 -21.09 -6.23
N VAL A 14 0.18 -22.04 -7.09
CA VAL A 14 -0.56 -23.24 -6.65
C VAL A 14 0.27 -24.06 -5.66
N VAL A 15 1.55 -24.32 -5.98
CA VAL A 15 2.46 -25.03 -5.07
C VAL A 15 2.63 -24.26 -3.76
N ALA A 16 2.88 -22.95 -3.84
CA ALA A 16 3.01 -22.09 -2.67
C ALA A 16 1.77 -22.16 -1.78
N VAL A 17 0.55 -22.16 -2.32
CA VAL A 17 -0.69 -22.27 -1.52
C VAL A 17 -0.86 -23.65 -0.88
N LEU A 18 -0.36 -24.72 -1.51
CA LEU A 18 -0.36 -26.06 -0.92
C LEU A 18 0.57 -26.15 0.30
N PHE A 19 1.72 -25.48 0.27
CA PHE A 19 2.67 -25.40 1.39
C PHE A 19 2.26 -24.33 2.42
N PHE A 20 1.86 -23.16 1.95
CA PHE A 20 1.38 -22.02 2.73
C PHE A 20 -0.15 -22.03 2.69
N VAL A 21 -0.75 -22.70 3.68
CA VAL A 21 -2.20 -22.90 3.81
C VAL A 21 -2.97 -21.61 3.48
N PRO A 22 -3.96 -21.67 2.56
CA PRO A 22 -4.69 -20.49 2.06
C PRO A 22 -5.45 -19.73 3.13
N SER A 23 -5.58 -20.27 4.34
CA SER A 23 -6.24 -19.60 5.45
C SER A 23 -5.36 -18.55 6.14
N ARG A 24 -4.04 -18.66 6.08
CA ARG A 24 -3.10 -17.74 6.77
C ARG A 24 -2.69 -16.54 5.93
N LEU A 25 -2.57 -16.71 4.61
CA LEU A 25 -2.32 -15.60 3.68
C LEU A 25 -3.39 -14.48 3.72
N PRO A 26 -4.71 -14.76 3.71
CA PRO A 26 -5.73 -13.72 3.78
C PRO A 26 -5.77 -13.06 5.16
N GLU A 27 -5.44 -13.79 6.22
CA GLU A 27 -5.34 -13.24 7.58
C GLU A 27 -4.19 -12.24 7.69
N LEU A 28 -3.00 -12.59 7.19
CA LEU A 28 -1.85 -11.69 7.10
C LEU A 28 -2.12 -10.48 6.19
N ALA A 29 -2.77 -10.70 5.05
CA ALA A 29 -3.15 -9.62 4.14
C ALA A 29 -4.16 -8.66 4.79
N ARG A 30 -5.13 -9.17 5.57
CA ARG A 30 -6.08 -8.35 6.34
C ARG A 30 -5.37 -7.54 7.42
N ALA A 31 -4.48 -8.16 8.19
CA ALA A 31 -3.70 -7.48 9.21
C ALA A 31 -2.80 -6.38 8.62
N LEU A 32 -2.05 -6.69 7.55
CA LEU A 32 -1.23 -5.71 6.85
C LEU A 32 -2.06 -4.59 6.21
N ARG A 33 -3.24 -4.92 5.66
CA ARG A 33 -4.14 -3.92 5.10
C ARG A 33 -4.65 -2.96 6.18
N GLN A 34 -4.98 -3.48 7.35
CA GLN A 34 -5.43 -2.68 8.48
C GLN A 34 -4.32 -1.74 8.96
N THR A 35 -3.10 -2.24 9.17
CA THR A 35 -1.97 -1.39 9.56
C THR A 35 -1.64 -0.34 8.51
N MET A 36 -1.73 -0.68 7.22
CA MET A 36 -1.55 0.29 6.14
C MET A 36 -2.65 1.37 6.10
N ALA A 37 -3.90 1.02 6.44
CA ALA A 37 -4.99 1.98 6.48
C ALA A 37 -4.83 2.98 7.64
N GLU A 38 -4.45 2.48 8.81
CA GLU A 38 -4.13 3.30 9.99
C GLU A 38 -2.91 4.18 9.70
N PHE A 39 -1.83 3.61 9.16
CA PHE A 39 -0.62 4.35 8.79
C PHE A 39 -0.88 5.47 7.78
N ARG A 40 -1.69 5.22 6.75
CA ARG A 40 -2.10 6.26 5.77
C ARG A 40 -2.86 7.41 6.44
N THR A 41 -3.70 7.09 7.41
CA THR A 41 -4.50 8.08 8.14
C THR A 41 -3.60 8.93 9.02
N SER A 42 -2.71 8.31 9.80
CA SER A 42 -1.72 9.00 10.62
C SER A 42 -0.76 9.86 9.80
N ILE A 43 -0.33 9.40 8.62
CA ILE A 43 0.49 10.22 7.71
C ILE A 43 -0.29 11.43 7.21
N LYS A 44 -1.57 11.26 6.86
CA LYS A 44 -2.40 12.36 6.34
C LYS A 44 -2.62 13.42 7.42
N GLU A 45 -2.88 13.00 8.65
CA GLU A 45 -3.03 13.89 9.81
C GLU A 45 -1.72 14.61 10.13
N ALA A 46 -0.59 13.89 10.20
CA ALA A 46 0.74 14.49 10.35
C ALA A 46 1.09 15.49 9.23
N LYS A 47 0.59 15.25 8.00
CA LYS A 47 0.76 16.16 6.86
C LYS A 47 -0.23 17.33 6.86
N SER A 48 -1.36 17.22 7.57
CA SER A 48 -2.34 18.29 7.77
C SER A 48 -1.99 19.20 8.94
N ASP A 49 -1.26 18.68 9.94
CA ASP A 49 -0.69 19.44 11.06
C ASP A 49 0.57 20.22 10.69
N LEU A 50 1.21 19.87 9.56
CA LEU A 50 2.06 20.81 8.86
C LEU A 50 1.13 21.92 8.36
N PRO A 51 1.22 23.16 8.89
CA PRO A 51 0.44 24.27 8.37
C PRO A 51 0.71 24.28 6.87
N ALA A 52 -0.33 24.08 6.06
CA ALA A 52 -0.23 24.29 4.64
C ALA A 52 0.50 25.62 4.49
N GLU A 53 1.73 25.58 3.95
CA GLU A 53 2.45 26.74 3.50
C GLU A 53 1.46 27.38 2.52
N ARG A 54 0.64 28.31 3.04
CA ARG A 54 -0.33 29.05 2.27
C ARG A 54 0.50 29.60 1.12
N PRO A 55 0.17 29.31 -0.16
CA PRO A 55 0.83 30.04 -1.22
C PRO A 55 0.63 31.50 -0.85
N ARG A 56 1.78 32.13 -0.60
CA ARG A 56 1.94 33.44 -0.01
C ARG A 56 0.97 34.35 -0.77
N ARG A 57 0.13 35.11 -0.05
CA ARG A 57 -0.58 36.24 -0.63
C ARG A 57 0.48 37.08 -1.35
N THR A 58 0.55 36.97 -2.67
CA THR A 58 0.91 38.11 -3.53
C THR A 58 -0.41 38.76 -3.88
N ASP A 59 -1.06 39.28 -2.84
CA ASP A 59 -1.84 40.49 -2.96
C ASP A 59 -0.78 41.61 -2.94
N SER A 60 -0.07 41.77 -4.07
CA SER A 60 0.55 43.04 -4.43
C SER A 60 -0.63 43.94 -4.78
N GLU A 61 -1.06 44.82 -3.89
CA GLU A 61 -0.48 46.16 -3.74
C GLU A 61 -0.21 46.78 -5.12
N LYS A 62 -1.22 47.43 -5.72
CA LYS A 62 -1.32 48.89 -5.84
C LYS A 62 -2.54 49.34 -6.66
#